data_AF-A0A941UN34-F1
#
_entry.id   AF-A0A941UN34-F1
#
_cell.length_a   1.000
_cell.length_b   1.000
_cell.length_c   1.000
_cell.angle_alpha   90.00
_cell.angle_beta   90.00
_cell.angle_gamma   90.00
#
_symmetry.space_group_name_H-M   'P 1'
#
loop_
_entity.id
_entity.type
_entity.pdbx_description
1 polymer ?
#
loop_
_entity_poly.entity_id
_entity_poly.type
_entity_poly.pdbx_seq_one_letter_code
_entity_poly.pdbx_strand_id
1 'polypeptide(L)'
;MKNIISLSGNKIMDIHPCFSKEAHHKFGRIHLPVAPACNIQCRYCIRKFDCANESRPGITSRVMTPYEAMERVRAVVERNENISVIGIAGPGDPLANDATFETLRAIHKEFPELILCVSTNGLNLPERLEELMKAGVRSLTVTINAVTPDMAEKVYSWASFKGKRYSGRDAAALIVSNQWRGLTNAIDAGLIVKVNTVFIPGVNDVEIPLIAWHAGERGADIMNIMPLIPQA
;
A
#
# COMPACT_ATOMS: atom_id res chain seq x y z
N MET A 1 12.50 26.59 -8.49
CA MET A 1 13.13 25.28 -8.25
C MET A 1 13.40 25.14 -6.75
N LYS A 2 12.54 24.43 -6.01
CA LYS A 2 12.80 24.17 -4.59
C LYS A 2 13.77 22.99 -4.52
N ASN A 3 15.01 23.27 -4.12
CA ASN A 3 15.98 22.23 -3.73
C ASN A 3 15.41 21.49 -2.52
N ILE A 4 14.85 20.31 -2.76
CA ILE A 4 14.41 19.40 -1.71
C ILE A 4 15.37 18.22 -1.69
N ILE A 5 16.53 18.46 -1.09
CA ILE A 5 17.46 17.41 -0.66
C ILE A 5 16.95 16.93 0.71
N SER A 6 16.71 15.61 0.82
CA SER A 6 16.30 14.86 2.02
C SER A 6 15.26 15.54 2.91
N LEU A 7 13.97 15.46 2.56
CA LEU A 7 12.91 15.70 3.54
C LEU A 7 13.05 14.68 4.67
N SER A 8 13.25 15.17 5.90
CA SER A 8 13.07 14.37 7.11
C SER A 8 11.62 13.86 7.19
N GLY A 9 11.38 12.75 7.88
CA GLY A 9 10.05 12.12 7.96
C GLY A 9 8.91 13.09 8.30
N ASN A 10 9.15 14.02 9.23
CA ASN A 10 8.18 15.05 9.60
C ASN A 10 7.72 15.93 8.42
N LYS A 11 8.63 16.32 7.51
CA LYS A 11 8.26 17.17 6.37
C LYS A 11 7.46 16.43 5.31
N ILE A 12 7.58 15.10 5.20
CA ILE A 12 6.77 14.31 4.27
C ILE A 12 5.32 14.25 4.76
N MET A 13 5.11 14.05 6.06
CA MET A 13 3.77 14.04 6.65
C MET A 13 3.02 15.36 6.44
N ASP A 14 3.72 16.50 6.50
CA ASP A 14 3.15 17.84 6.31
C ASP A 14 2.59 18.10 4.89
N ILE A 15 3.07 17.35 3.90
CA ILE A 15 2.68 17.54 2.48
C ILE A 15 2.03 16.31 1.87
N HIS A 16 1.84 15.23 2.64
CA HIS A 16 1.16 14.02 2.18
C HIS A 16 -0.31 14.01 2.67
N PRO A 17 -1.31 14.07 1.76
CA PRO A 17 -2.73 14.23 2.11
C PRO A 17 -3.39 13.02 2.81
N CYS A 18 -2.60 12.00 3.15
CA CYS A 18 -3.07 10.79 3.84
C CYS A 18 -2.55 10.69 5.27
N PHE A 19 -1.57 11.52 5.64
CA PHE A 19 -0.92 11.51 6.95
C PHE A 19 -1.23 12.79 7.75
N SER A 20 -1.60 13.90 7.09
CA SER A 20 -2.00 15.14 7.76
C SER A 20 -3.37 15.64 7.28
N LYS A 21 -4.18 16.13 8.22
CA LYS A 21 -5.47 16.76 7.97
C LYS A 21 -5.32 18.09 7.22
N GLU A 22 -4.29 18.88 7.55
CA GLU A 22 -3.97 20.13 6.89
C GLU A 22 -3.50 19.88 5.45
N ALA A 23 -2.66 18.85 5.24
CA ALA A 23 -2.20 18.44 3.92
C ALA A 23 -3.36 17.95 3.03
N HIS A 24 -4.34 17.25 3.62
CA HIS A 24 -5.51 16.73 2.92
C HIS A 24 -6.29 17.79 2.13
N HIS A 25 -6.32 19.02 2.63
CA HIS A 25 -7.03 20.13 2.01
C HIS A 25 -6.17 20.97 1.06
N LYS A 26 -4.85 20.74 1.01
CA LYS A 26 -3.89 21.57 0.27
C LYS A 26 -3.18 20.84 -0.86
N PHE A 27 -2.86 19.57 -0.65
CA PHE A 27 -2.07 18.77 -1.58
C PHE A 27 -2.89 17.64 -2.20
N GLY A 28 -2.61 17.35 -3.46
CA GLY A 28 -3.23 16.26 -4.19
C GLY A 28 -2.33 15.03 -4.27
N ARG A 29 -2.97 13.87 -4.45
CA ARG A 29 -2.33 12.61 -4.81
C ARG A 29 -2.98 12.03 -6.06
N ILE A 30 -2.19 11.31 -6.86
CA ILE A 30 -2.74 10.45 -7.92
C ILE A 30 -2.34 9.00 -7.70
N HIS A 31 -3.21 8.07 -8.10
CA HIS A 31 -2.89 6.65 -8.16
C HIS A 31 -2.71 6.22 -9.62
N LEU A 32 -1.65 5.46 -9.88
CA LEU A 32 -1.34 4.91 -11.20
C LEU A 32 -1.70 3.41 -11.22
N PRO A 33 -2.68 3.00 -12.04
CA PRO A 33 -3.16 1.62 -12.09
C PRO A 33 -2.25 0.72 -12.93
N VAL A 34 -1.04 0.45 -12.45
CA VAL A 34 -0.01 -0.36 -13.16
C VAL A 34 0.14 -1.78 -12.61
N ALA A 35 -0.61 -2.12 -11.55
CA ALA A 35 -0.41 -3.37 -10.80
C ALA A 35 -1.64 -4.29 -10.85
N PRO A 36 -1.97 -4.95 -11.97
CA PRO A 36 -3.20 -5.76 -12.10
C PRO A 36 -3.17 -7.10 -11.34
N ALA A 37 -2.00 -7.72 -11.17
CA ALA A 37 -1.89 -9.00 -10.47
C ALA A 37 -2.01 -8.81 -8.95
N CYS A 38 -2.57 -9.80 -8.26
CA CYS A 38 -2.58 -9.86 -6.80
C CYS A 38 -2.29 -11.30 -6.38
N ASN A 39 -1.53 -11.44 -5.30
CA ASN A 39 -0.96 -12.68 -4.79
C ASN A 39 -1.73 -13.23 -3.57
N ILE A 40 -2.80 -12.58 -3.13
CA ILE A 40 -3.74 -13.13 -2.14
C ILE A 40 -5.19 -12.94 -2.60
N GLN A 41 -6.11 -13.62 -1.92
CA GLN A 41 -7.55 -13.35 -2.04
C GLN A 41 -8.15 -13.06 -0.67
N CYS A 42 -8.49 -11.79 -0.45
CA CYS A 42 -9.35 -11.41 0.67
C CYS A 42 -10.78 -11.90 0.43
N ARG A 43 -11.47 -12.36 1.47
CA ARG A 43 -12.86 -12.82 1.35
C ARG A 43 -13.86 -11.71 1.04
N TYR A 44 -13.47 -10.45 1.23
CA TYR A 44 -14.28 -9.27 0.92
C TYR A 44 -13.98 -8.63 -0.45
N CYS A 45 -13.07 -9.21 -1.24
CA CYS A 45 -12.59 -8.59 -2.50
C CYS A 45 -13.12 -9.33 -3.74
N ILE A 46 -13.68 -8.58 -4.69
CA ILE A 46 -13.97 -9.05 -6.05
C ILE A 46 -12.89 -8.53 -7.00
N ARG A 47 -12.17 -9.44 -7.66
CA ARG A 47 -11.04 -9.13 -8.57
C ARG A 47 -11.43 -8.42 -9.88
N LYS A 48 -12.73 -8.22 -10.13
CA LYS A 48 -13.24 -7.40 -11.24
C LYS A 48 -13.07 -5.89 -10.99
N PHE A 49 -12.86 -5.52 -9.74
CA PHE A 49 -12.66 -4.13 -9.30
C PHE A 49 -11.24 -3.93 -8.79
N ASP A 50 -10.84 -2.67 -8.71
CA ASP A 50 -9.62 -2.23 -8.05
C ASP A 50 -9.60 -2.67 -6.58
N CYS A 51 -8.40 -2.82 -6.03
CA CYS A 51 -8.16 -3.30 -4.68
C CYS A 51 -9.00 -2.54 -3.63
N ALA A 52 -9.88 -3.26 -2.95
CA ALA A 52 -10.78 -2.72 -1.94
C ALA A 52 -10.05 -2.13 -0.70
N ASN A 53 -8.75 -2.38 -0.56
CA ASN A 53 -7.96 -1.88 0.57
C ASN A 53 -7.51 -0.43 0.42
N GLU A 54 -7.52 0.14 -0.79
CA GLU A 54 -7.04 1.52 -1.03
C GLU A 54 -7.87 2.27 -2.10
N SER A 55 -8.82 1.59 -2.75
CA SER A 55 -9.76 2.18 -3.71
C SER A 55 -11.18 2.17 -3.19
N ARG A 56 -11.98 3.15 -3.65
CA ARG A 56 -13.43 3.15 -3.43
C ARG A 56 -14.07 1.94 -4.13
N PRO A 57 -15.20 1.43 -3.60
CA PRO A 57 -15.87 0.26 -4.15
C PRO A 57 -16.31 0.46 -5.60
N GLY A 58 -16.24 -0.60 -6.40
CA GLY A 58 -16.79 -0.62 -7.77
C GLY A 58 -15.98 0.16 -8.81
N ILE A 59 -14.77 0.62 -8.49
CA ILE A 59 -13.86 1.22 -9.46
C ILE A 59 -13.21 0.11 -10.28
N THR A 60 -13.20 0.26 -11.60
CA THR A 60 -12.38 -0.57 -12.50
C THR A 60 -11.49 0.36 -13.31
N SER A 61 -10.23 0.46 -12.91
CA SER A 61 -9.26 1.28 -13.61
C SER A 61 -8.79 0.59 -14.89
N ARG A 62 -8.62 1.39 -15.96
CA ARG A 62 -7.88 0.93 -17.14
C ARG A 62 -6.41 0.72 -16.72
N VAL A 63 -5.93 -0.51 -16.83
CA VAL A 63 -4.53 -0.83 -16.53
C VAL A 63 -3.63 -0.02 -17.47
N MET A 64 -2.59 0.58 -16.90
CA MET A 64 -1.59 1.37 -17.62
C MET A 64 -0.28 0.60 -17.71
N THR A 65 0.40 0.74 -18.84
CA THR A 65 1.82 0.39 -18.93
C THR A 65 2.68 1.40 -18.15
N PRO A 66 3.91 1.06 -17.75
CA PRO A 66 4.83 2.02 -17.12
C PRO A 66 5.04 3.29 -17.96
N TYR A 67 5.10 3.16 -19.29
CA TYR A 67 5.20 4.29 -20.21
C TYR A 67 3.97 5.22 -20.12
N GLU A 68 2.76 4.66 -20.23
CA GLU A 68 1.52 5.45 -20.12
C GLU A 68 1.37 6.11 -18.75
N ALA A 69 1.82 5.42 -17.70
CA ALA A 69 1.83 5.95 -16.34
C ALA A 69 2.76 7.17 -16.22
N MET A 70 3.94 7.13 -16.83
CA MET A 70 4.86 8.28 -16.91
C MET A 70 4.25 9.46 -17.66
N GLU A 71 3.64 9.21 -18.83
CA GLU A 71 2.95 10.27 -19.59
C GLU A 71 1.84 10.94 -18.77
N ARG A 72 1.11 10.14 -17.99
CA ARG A 72 0.08 10.66 -17.08
C ARG A 72 0.68 11.52 -15.97
N VAL A 73 1.81 11.12 -15.40
CA VAL A 73 2.50 11.93 -14.37
C VAL A 73 2.93 13.27 -14.95
N ARG A 74 3.60 13.28 -16.12
CA ARG A 74 4.02 14.52 -16.81
C ARG A 74 2.85 15.47 -17.01
N ALA A 75 1.74 14.97 -17.57
CA ALA A 75 0.55 15.77 -17.84
C ALA A 75 -0.12 16.30 -16.57
N VAL A 76 -0.08 15.56 -15.45
CA VAL A 76 -0.69 15.99 -14.19
C VAL A 76 0.17 17.03 -13.48
N VAL A 77 1.48 16.82 -13.43
CA VAL A 77 2.42 17.75 -12.80
C VAL A 77 2.43 19.09 -13.54
N GLU A 78 2.38 19.08 -14.87
CA GLU A 78 2.29 20.30 -15.69
C GLU A 78 1.01 21.11 -15.40
N ARG A 79 -0.10 20.43 -15.11
CA ARG A 79 -1.41 21.06 -14.92
C ARG A 79 -1.70 21.49 -13.49
N ASN A 80 -1.00 20.93 -12.50
CA ASN A 80 -1.34 21.13 -11.10
C ASN A 80 -0.11 21.05 -10.19
N GLU A 81 0.37 22.21 -9.76
CA GLU A 81 1.52 22.35 -8.86
C GLU A 81 1.27 21.82 -7.44
N ASN A 82 0.01 21.56 -7.06
CA ASN A 82 -0.33 21.04 -5.73
C ASN A 82 -0.22 19.51 -5.62
N ILE A 83 0.15 18.81 -6.70
CA ILE A 83 0.39 17.36 -6.67
C ILE A 83 1.73 17.10 -6.01
N SER A 84 1.70 16.54 -4.82
CA SER A 84 2.90 16.21 -4.04
C SER A 84 3.19 14.71 -4.01
N VAL A 85 2.17 13.87 -4.26
CA VAL A 85 2.26 12.41 -4.06
C VAL A 85 1.83 11.64 -5.30
N ILE A 86 2.66 10.69 -5.70
CA ILE A 86 2.32 9.66 -6.69
C ILE A 86 2.28 8.30 -5.99
N GLY A 87 1.14 7.62 -6.10
CA GLY A 87 0.90 6.33 -5.48
C GLY A 87 0.66 5.21 -6.46
N ILE A 88 1.07 3.99 -6.10
CA ILE A 88 0.62 2.76 -6.76
C ILE A 88 -0.11 1.91 -5.73
N ALA A 89 -1.39 1.63 -6.00
CA ALA A 89 -2.30 1.02 -5.05
C ALA A 89 -3.13 -0.14 -5.63
N GLY A 90 -2.93 -0.48 -6.91
CA GLY A 90 -3.69 -1.55 -7.56
C GLY A 90 -3.66 -1.45 -9.09
N PRO A 91 -4.60 -2.13 -9.79
CA PRO A 91 -5.83 -2.76 -9.29
C PRO A 91 -5.69 -3.99 -8.36
N GLY A 92 -4.55 -4.67 -8.36
CA GLY A 92 -4.18 -5.79 -7.50
C GLY A 92 -3.23 -5.40 -6.35
N ASP A 93 -2.16 -6.16 -6.14
CA ASP A 93 -1.11 -5.84 -5.17
C ASP A 93 0.15 -5.32 -5.89
N PRO A 94 0.61 -4.09 -5.61
CA PRO A 94 1.78 -3.51 -6.26
C PRO A 94 3.04 -4.37 -6.20
N LEU A 95 3.28 -5.09 -5.10
CA LEU A 95 4.50 -5.90 -4.91
C LEU A 95 4.44 -7.26 -5.63
N ALA A 96 3.31 -7.57 -6.26
CA ALA A 96 3.15 -8.72 -7.14
C ALA A 96 3.38 -8.37 -8.64
N ASN A 97 3.74 -7.13 -8.97
CA ASN A 97 3.86 -6.65 -10.35
C ASN A 97 5.18 -5.91 -10.58
N ASP A 98 6.01 -6.39 -11.50
CA ASP A 98 7.30 -5.73 -11.82
C ASP A 98 7.12 -4.33 -12.42
N ALA A 99 6.00 -4.11 -13.14
CA ALA A 99 5.59 -2.82 -13.69
C ALA A 99 5.50 -1.72 -12.62
N THR A 100 5.20 -2.07 -11.37
CA THR A 100 5.23 -1.15 -10.22
C THR A 100 6.62 -0.54 -10.07
N PHE A 101 7.66 -1.37 -9.99
CA PHE A 101 9.02 -0.91 -9.73
C PHE A 101 9.61 -0.17 -10.94
N GLU A 102 9.29 -0.63 -12.16
CA GLU A 102 9.66 0.09 -13.39
C GLU A 102 9.09 1.51 -13.40
N THR A 103 7.80 1.63 -13.11
CA THR A 103 7.09 2.93 -13.06
C THR A 103 7.70 3.83 -11.99
N LEU A 104 7.87 3.33 -10.75
CA LEU A 104 8.42 4.12 -9.64
C LEU A 104 9.84 4.61 -9.94
N ARG A 105 10.71 3.75 -10.47
CA ARG A 105 12.09 4.13 -10.83
C ARG A 105 12.11 5.23 -11.90
N ALA A 106 11.24 5.12 -12.91
CA ALA A 106 11.13 6.13 -13.96
C ALA A 106 10.66 7.48 -13.39
N ILE A 107 9.64 7.48 -12.52
CA ILE A 107 9.14 8.69 -11.87
C ILE A 107 10.21 9.29 -10.98
N HIS A 108 10.87 8.49 -10.13
CA HIS A 108 11.88 8.99 -9.20
C HIS A 108 13.06 9.65 -9.91
N LYS A 109 13.43 9.14 -11.09
CA LYS A 109 14.50 9.70 -11.91
C LYS A 109 14.16 11.06 -12.49
N GLU A 110 12.91 11.27 -12.92
CA GLU A 110 12.47 12.49 -13.59
C GLU A 110 11.93 13.55 -12.64
N PHE A 111 11.24 13.11 -11.59
CA PHE A 111 10.56 13.96 -10.59
C PHE A 111 10.98 13.55 -9.16
N PRO A 112 12.27 13.72 -8.79
CA PRO A 112 12.79 13.32 -7.49
C PRO A 112 12.14 14.04 -6.29
N GLU A 113 11.49 15.18 -6.54
CA GLU A 113 10.76 15.97 -5.55
C GLU A 113 9.39 15.39 -5.18
N LEU A 114 8.81 14.52 -6.01
CA LEU A 114 7.53 13.88 -5.73
C LEU A 114 7.69 12.79 -4.67
N ILE A 115 6.75 12.73 -3.73
CA ILE A 115 6.69 11.66 -2.75
C ILE A 115 6.10 10.44 -3.43
N LEU A 116 6.86 9.35 -3.45
CA LEU A 116 6.40 8.06 -3.95
C LEU A 116 5.83 7.22 -2.81
N CYS A 117 4.62 6.72 -3.02
CA CYS A 117 3.92 5.86 -2.07
C CYS A 117 3.40 4.57 -2.70
N VAL A 118 3.32 3.52 -1.88
CA VAL A 118 2.79 2.21 -2.30
C VAL A 118 1.81 1.70 -1.25
N SER A 119 0.69 1.11 -1.68
CA SER A 119 -0.21 0.37 -0.80
C SER A 119 -0.15 -1.12 -1.11
N THR A 120 0.15 -1.96 -0.13
CA THR A 120 0.35 -3.40 -0.30
C THR A 120 -0.40 -4.22 0.75
N ASN A 121 -0.71 -5.47 0.40
CA ASN A 121 -1.14 -6.47 1.36
C ASN A 121 0.00 -7.05 2.21
N GLY A 122 1.26 -6.74 1.92
CA GLY A 122 2.42 -7.09 2.74
C GLY A 122 3.01 -8.49 2.52
N LEU A 123 2.40 -9.38 1.72
CA LEU A 123 2.89 -10.75 1.53
C LEU A 123 4.31 -10.79 0.93
N ASN A 124 4.57 -9.97 -0.08
CA ASN A 124 5.88 -9.89 -0.75
C ASN A 124 6.80 -8.82 -0.15
N LEU A 125 6.35 -8.07 0.86
CA LEU A 125 7.07 -6.91 1.39
C LEU A 125 8.47 -7.25 1.90
N PRO A 126 8.70 -8.34 2.66
CA PRO A 126 10.06 -8.69 3.09
C PRO A 126 11.06 -8.89 1.95
N GLU A 127 10.61 -9.37 0.78
CA GLU A 127 11.49 -9.68 -0.36
C GLU A 127 11.66 -8.51 -1.32
N ARG A 128 10.70 -7.57 -1.32
CA ARG A 128 10.65 -6.46 -2.26
C ARG A 128 10.98 -5.11 -1.63
N LEU A 129 11.18 -5.04 -0.31
CA LEU A 129 11.45 -3.79 0.40
C LEU A 129 12.68 -3.06 -0.15
N GLU A 130 13.79 -3.77 -0.37
CA GLU A 130 15.02 -3.15 -0.90
C GLU A 130 14.78 -2.51 -2.28
N GLU A 131 13.96 -3.17 -3.10
CA GLU A 131 13.60 -2.67 -4.43
C GLU A 131 12.70 -1.43 -4.36
N LEU A 132 11.79 -1.36 -3.39
CA LEU A 132 11.00 -0.14 -3.10
C LEU A 132 11.89 1.03 -2.69
N MET A 133 12.85 0.77 -1.79
CA MET A 133 13.78 1.79 -1.31
C MET A 133 14.64 2.35 -2.46
N LYS A 134 15.18 1.45 -3.30
CA LYS A 134 15.93 1.82 -4.52
C LYS A 134 15.08 2.58 -5.53
N ALA A 135 13.77 2.30 -5.59
CA ALA A 135 12.83 3.00 -6.44
C ALA A 135 12.41 4.38 -5.89
N GLY A 136 12.95 4.81 -4.74
CA GLY A 136 12.69 6.13 -4.18
C GLY A 136 11.41 6.22 -3.35
N VAL A 137 10.79 5.10 -2.98
CA VAL A 137 9.61 5.09 -2.10
C VAL A 137 9.97 5.70 -0.74
N ARG A 138 9.04 6.49 -0.21
CA ARG A 138 9.20 7.17 1.10
C ARG A 138 8.06 6.91 2.06
N SER A 139 6.89 6.51 1.55
CA SER A 139 5.75 6.14 2.39
C SER A 139 5.13 4.84 1.89
N LEU A 140 4.67 4.03 2.83
CA LEU A 140 4.12 2.71 2.59
C LEU A 140 2.83 2.54 3.37
N THR A 141 1.81 2.00 2.72
CA THR A 141 0.61 1.51 3.40
C THR A 141 0.61 -0.01 3.38
N VAL A 142 0.49 -0.65 4.54
CA VAL A 142 0.35 -2.10 4.66
C VAL A 142 -1.04 -2.41 5.18
N THR A 143 -1.78 -3.27 4.48
CA THR A 143 -3.10 -3.72 4.96
C THR A 143 -2.95 -4.94 5.85
N ILE A 144 -3.25 -4.79 7.13
CA ILE A 144 -3.19 -5.85 8.14
C ILE A 144 -4.57 -5.98 8.79
N ASN A 145 -5.19 -7.13 8.65
CA ASN A 145 -6.54 -7.40 9.17
C ASN A 145 -6.58 -8.42 10.31
N ALA A 146 -5.42 -9.00 10.66
CA ALA A 146 -5.29 -10.06 11.64
C ALA A 146 -3.89 -10.08 12.27
N VAL A 147 -3.82 -10.44 13.54
CA VAL A 147 -2.61 -10.72 14.32
C VAL A 147 -2.33 -12.22 14.33
N THR A 148 -3.37 -13.06 14.37
CA THR A 148 -3.23 -14.52 14.47
C THR A 148 -3.53 -15.23 13.15
N PRO A 149 -2.92 -16.41 12.90
CA PRO A 149 -3.29 -17.24 11.75
C PRO A 149 -4.77 -17.66 11.76
N ASP A 150 -5.35 -17.93 12.93
CA ASP A 150 -6.75 -18.33 13.05
C ASP A 150 -7.70 -17.22 12.60
N MET A 151 -7.38 -15.97 12.92
CA MET A 151 -8.13 -14.82 12.41
C MET A 151 -7.88 -14.59 10.93
N ALA A 152 -6.62 -14.65 10.50
CA ALA A 152 -6.25 -14.45 9.10
C ALA A 152 -6.92 -15.48 8.16
N GLU A 153 -7.13 -16.73 8.59
CA GLU A 153 -7.85 -17.74 7.81
C GLU A 153 -9.32 -17.37 7.55
N LYS A 154 -9.94 -16.63 8.48
CA LYS A 154 -11.29 -16.08 8.30
C LYS A 154 -11.32 -14.88 7.36
N VAL A 155 -10.19 -14.18 7.18
CA VAL A 155 -10.11 -12.98 6.32
C VAL A 155 -9.62 -13.30 4.91
N TYR A 156 -8.72 -14.28 4.76
CA TYR A 156 -8.06 -14.62 3.51
C TYR A 156 -8.43 -16.04 3.06
N SER A 157 -8.68 -16.21 1.76
CA SER A 157 -9.02 -17.52 1.17
C SER A 157 -7.77 -18.30 0.75
N TRP A 158 -6.80 -17.64 0.13
CA TRP A 158 -5.57 -18.26 -0.37
C TRP A 158 -4.44 -17.23 -0.53
N ALA A 159 -3.22 -17.73 -0.60
CA ALA A 159 -2.01 -16.97 -0.93
C ALA A 159 -1.22 -17.68 -2.04
N SER A 160 -0.58 -16.92 -2.92
CA SER A 160 0.38 -17.40 -3.91
C SER A 160 1.74 -16.78 -3.61
N PHE A 161 2.71 -17.61 -3.24
CA PHE A 161 4.02 -17.16 -2.81
C PHE A 161 5.09 -18.10 -3.37
N LYS A 162 6.11 -17.53 -4.02
CA LYS A 162 7.21 -18.27 -4.67
C LYS A 162 6.73 -19.39 -5.61
N GLY A 163 5.75 -19.08 -6.45
CA GLY A 163 5.19 -20.03 -7.42
C GLY A 163 4.32 -21.14 -6.82
N LYS A 164 4.12 -21.17 -5.50
CA LYS A 164 3.26 -22.14 -4.81
C LYS A 164 2.01 -21.47 -4.27
N ARG A 165 0.88 -22.16 -4.39
CA ARG A 165 -0.39 -21.76 -3.79
C ARG A 165 -0.59 -22.42 -2.43
N TYR A 166 -1.03 -21.63 -1.47
CA TYR A 166 -1.36 -22.02 -0.10
C TYR A 166 -2.84 -21.68 0.16
N SER A 167 -3.47 -22.44 1.05
CA SER A 167 -4.86 -22.23 1.47
C SER A 167 -5.03 -22.56 2.95
N GLY A 168 -6.15 -22.13 3.54
CA GLY A 168 -6.46 -22.36 4.95
C GLY A 168 -5.40 -21.77 5.88
N ARG A 169 -5.18 -22.43 7.01
CA ARG A 169 -4.22 -22.01 8.05
C ARG A 169 -2.80 -21.79 7.52
N ASP A 170 -2.32 -22.57 6.55
CA ASP A 170 -0.97 -22.39 5.97
C ASP A 170 -0.83 -21.06 5.23
N ALA A 171 -1.85 -20.67 4.44
CA ALA A 171 -1.87 -19.36 3.81
C ALA A 171 -1.95 -18.25 4.85
N ALA A 172 -2.80 -18.43 5.86
CA ALA A 172 -3.00 -17.45 6.92
C ALA A 172 -1.71 -17.19 7.72
N ALA A 173 -1.02 -18.25 8.14
CA ALA A 173 0.27 -18.14 8.84
C ALA A 173 1.34 -17.48 7.98
N LEU A 174 1.39 -17.82 6.69
CA LEU A 174 2.32 -17.22 5.74
C LEU A 174 2.06 -15.71 5.54
N ILE A 175 0.80 -15.31 5.40
CA ILE A 175 0.41 -13.91 5.23
C ILE A 175 0.78 -13.11 6.48
N VAL A 176 0.34 -13.56 7.66
CA VAL A 176 0.59 -12.89 8.95
C VAL A 176 2.09 -12.72 9.18
N SER A 177 2.87 -13.80 9.03
CA SER A 177 4.31 -13.77 9.23
C SER A 177 5.01 -12.75 8.31
N ASN A 178 4.69 -12.75 7.02
CA ASN A 178 5.30 -11.81 6.08
C ASN A 178 4.83 -10.37 6.27
N GLN A 179 3.55 -10.14 6.60
CA GLN A 179 3.02 -8.81 6.88
C GLN A 179 3.74 -8.15 8.05
N TRP A 180 3.81 -8.83 9.20
CA TRP A 180 4.43 -8.27 10.40
C TRP A 180 5.94 -8.12 10.25
N ARG A 181 6.62 -9.10 9.63
CA ARG A 181 8.05 -8.97 9.31
C ARG A 181 8.31 -7.82 8.35
N GLY A 182 7.50 -7.70 7.30
CA GLY A 182 7.62 -6.64 6.30
C GLY A 182 7.36 -5.27 6.90
N LEU A 183 6.37 -5.15 7.79
CA LEU A 183 6.07 -3.93 8.54
C LEU A 183 7.28 -3.48 9.36
N THR A 184 7.84 -4.38 10.19
CA THR A 184 9.03 -4.10 11.00
C THR A 184 10.20 -3.68 10.11
N ASN A 185 10.51 -4.45 9.07
CA ASN A 185 11.61 -4.12 8.16
C ASN A 185 11.42 -2.76 7.48
N ALA A 186 10.19 -2.40 7.10
CA ALA A 186 9.89 -1.13 6.45
C ALA A 186 10.10 0.06 7.41
N ILE A 187 9.71 -0.08 8.68
CA ILE A 187 9.92 0.93 9.71
C ILE A 187 11.41 1.06 10.02
N ASP A 188 12.13 -0.05 10.18
CA ASP A 188 13.58 -0.07 10.42
C ASP A 188 14.36 0.56 9.26
N ALA A 189 13.84 0.45 8.03
CA ALA A 189 14.40 1.09 6.85
C ALA A 189 14.08 2.60 6.75
N GLY A 190 13.32 3.16 7.71
CA GLY A 190 12.99 4.57 7.79
C GLY A 190 11.84 5.02 6.87
N LEU A 191 11.00 4.09 6.40
CA LEU A 191 9.77 4.47 5.69
C LEU A 191 8.73 5.01 6.67
N ILE A 192 7.92 5.96 6.19
CA ILE A 192 6.69 6.36 6.89
C ILE A 192 5.64 5.29 6.59
N VAL A 193 5.10 4.67 7.64
CA VAL A 193 4.25 3.50 7.51
C VAL A 193 2.86 3.76 8.05
N LYS A 194 1.87 3.56 7.17
CA LYS A 194 0.45 3.53 7.50
C LYS A 194 -0.04 2.09 7.54
N VAL A 195 -0.82 1.74 8.56
CA VAL A 195 -1.54 0.47 8.61
C VAL A 195 -3.00 0.68 8.26
N ASN A 196 -3.47 0.03 7.20
CA ASN A 196 -4.90 -0.06 6.90
C ASN A 196 -5.46 -1.34 7.54
N THR A 197 -6.64 -1.23 8.15
CA THR A 197 -7.38 -2.39 8.66
C THR A 197 -8.85 -2.27 8.27
N VAL A 198 -9.37 -3.30 7.59
CA VAL A 198 -10.80 -3.41 7.31
C VAL A 198 -11.49 -3.99 8.54
N PHE A 199 -12.43 -3.25 9.09
CA PHE A 199 -13.31 -3.70 10.16
C PHE A 199 -14.37 -4.63 9.59
N ILE A 200 -14.32 -5.91 9.95
CA ILE A 200 -15.23 -6.96 9.49
C ILE A 200 -16.06 -7.43 10.69
N PRO A 201 -17.33 -6.99 10.79
CA PRO A 201 -18.17 -7.28 11.95
C PRO A 201 -18.33 -8.78 12.23
N GLY A 202 -18.09 -9.19 13.48
CA GLY A 202 -18.14 -10.57 13.94
C GLY A 202 -16.93 -11.43 13.51
N VAL A 203 -15.94 -10.83 12.85
CA VAL A 203 -14.72 -11.52 12.40
C VAL A 203 -13.54 -11.01 13.18
N ASN A 204 -13.04 -9.80 12.89
CA ASN A 204 -11.77 -9.30 13.43
C ASN A 204 -11.92 -8.21 14.51
N ASP A 205 -13.14 -7.96 14.99
CA ASP A 205 -13.46 -6.89 15.95
C ASP A 205 -12.52 -6.90 17.17
N VAL A 206 -12.25 -8.11 17.67
CA VAL A 206 -11.43 -8.34 18.87
C VAL A 206 -9.93 -8.17 18.62
N GLU A 207 -9.46 -8.30 17.39
CA GLU A 207 -8.03 -8.17 17.06
C GLU A 207 -7.65 -6.75 16.65
N ILE A 208 -8.58 -5.87 16.26
CA ILE A 208 -8.25 -4.50 15.85
C ILE A 208 -7.44 -3.74 16.91
N PRO A 209 -7.80 -3.77 18.21
CA PRO A 209 -6.96 -3.15 19.24
C PRO A 209 -5.55 -3.75 19.32
N LEU A 210 -5.41 -5.06 19.09
CA LEU A 210 -4.11 -5.74 19.08
C LEU A 210 -3.28 -5.36 17.85
N ILE A 211 -3.92 -5.21 16.68
CA ILE A 211 -3.27 -4.70 15.47
C ILE A 211 -2.73 -3.30 15.73
N ALA A 212 -3.55 -2.42 16.31
CA ALA A 212 -3.16 -1.05 16.66
C ALA A 212 -1.95 -1.03 17.61
N TRP A 213 -2.02 -1.83 18.69
CA TRP A 213 -0.93 -1.95 19.65
C TRP A 213 0.36 -2.45 18.99
N HIS A 214 0.31 -3.58 18.29
CA HIS A 214 1.49 -4.19 17.68
C HIS A 214 2.11 -3.33 16.58
N ALA A 215 1.29 -2.61 15.81
CA ALA A 215 1.78 -1.68 14.80
C ALA A 215 2.42 -0.45 15.45
N GLY A 216 1.77 0.14 16.46
CA GLY A 216 2.28 1.30 17.19
C GLY A 216 3.57 1.00 17.95
N GLU A 217 3.66 -0.16 18.61
CA GLU A 217 4.88 -0.61 19.31
C GLU A 217 6.07 -0.76 18.37
N ARG A 218 5.83 -1.14 17.11
CA ARG A 218 6.86 -1.24 16.07
C ARG A 218 7.23 0.10 15.44
N GLY A 219 6.44 1.15 15.65
CA GLY A 219 6.67 2.48 15.10
C GLY A 219 5.87 2.83 13.85
N ALA A 220 4.72 2.19 13.60
CA ALA A 220 3.81 2.67 12.55
C ALA A 220 3.26 4.05 12.90
N ASP A 221 3.28 4.98 11.94
CA ASP A 221 2.93 6.40 12.17
C ASP A 221 1.42 6.62 12.33
N ILE A 222 0.61 5.87 11.57
CA ILE A 222 -0.84 6.03 11.57
C ILE A 222 -1.55 4.72 11.25
N MET A 223 -2.68 4.50 11.92
CA MET A 223 -3.62 3.44 11.60
C MET A 223 -4.91 4.02 11.03
N ASN A 224 -5.39 3.42 9.95
CA ASN A 224 -6.63 3.76 9.29
C ASN A 224 -7.58 2.58 9.33
N ILE A 225 -8.64 2.70 10.14
CA ILE A 225 -9.70 1.69 10.25
C ILE A 225 -10.77 2.02 9.22
N MET A 226 -11.03 1.09 8.30
CA MET A 226 -11.99 1.24 7.21
C MET A 226 -13.18 0.31 7.44
N PRO A 227 -14.43 0.77 7.25
CA PRO A 227 -15.57 -0.12 7.34
C PRO A 227 -15.53 -1.15 6.20
N LEU A 228 -15.93 -2.39 6.49
CA LEU A 228 -16.19 -3.39 5.45
C LEU A 228 -17.20 -2.84 4.44
N ILE A 229 -16.89 -3.04 3.16
CA ILE A 229 -17.85 -2.86 2.07
C ILE A 229 -18.24 -4.27 1.60
N PRO A 230 -19.47 -4.74 1.87
CA PRO A 230 -19.88 -6.09 1.54
C PRO A 230 -20.09 -6.19 0.03
N GLN A 231 -19.07 -6.68 -0.68
CA GLN A 231 -19.11 -6.83 -2.14
C GLN A 231 -19.05 -8.28 -2.61
N ALA A 232 -18.49 -9.18 -1.79
CA ALA A 232 -18.17 -10.56 -2.14
C ALA A 232 -19.11 -11.57 -1.46
#